data_AF-A0A7K9E0E0-F1
#
_entry.id   AF-A0A7K9E0E0-F1
#
_cell.length_a   1.000
_cell.length_b   1.000
_cell.length_c   1.000
_cell.angle_alpha   90.00
_cell.angle_beta   90.00
_cell.angle_gamma   90.00
#
_symmetry.space_group_name_H-M   'P 1'
#
loop_
_entity.id
_entity.type
_entity.pdbx_description
1 polymer ?
#
loop_
_entity_poly.entity_id
_entity_poly.type
_entity_poly.pdbx_seq_one_letter_code
_entity_poly.pdbx_strand_id
1 'polypeptide(L)'
;GAPSSLNPSRYVFTWHCHDGPGFSCPFLIDTTGVYFRRDGIAGNYLGGLSPPEEDEPDPGDLSVDPDYFQERLWPSLARRVPAFAAIRPGSSWAGYYDYNFFDRNPVLGPHPKLENLFLAAGFSGHGLQHAPAAGRAVAELLVKGQYESLELGRLGWKRLVEGEPLEEDGI
;
A
#
# COMPACT_ATOMS: atom_id res chain seq x y z
N GLY A 1 -6.46 25.09 -3.48
CA GLY A 1 -7.15 24.30 -4.52
C GLY A 1 -7.75 23.07 -3.85
N ALA A 2 -8.80 22.49 -4.42
CA ALA A 2 -9.31 21.22 -3.90
C ALA A 2 -8.18 20.17 -3.99
N PRO A 3 -7.94 19.36 -2.93
CA PRO A 3 -7.01 18.24 -3.05
C PRO A 3 -7.50 17.36 -4.20
N SER A 4 -6.58 16.90 -5.05
CA SER A 4 -6.90 16.00 -6.15
C SER A 4 -7.65 14.80 -5.57
N SER A 5 -8.90 14.59 -6.00
CA SER A 5 -9.74 13.45 -5.57
C SER A 5 -9.27 12.10 -6.15
N LEU A 6 -8.05 12.03 -6.65
CA LEU A 6 -7.46 10.87 -7.30
C LEU A 6 -6.45 10.24 -6.36
N ASN A 7 -6.51 8.90 -6.28
CA ASN A 7 -5.56 8.10 -5.53
C ASN A 7 -4.15 8.28 -6.09
N PRO A 8 -3.12 8.44 -5.24
CA PRO A 8 -1.75 8.62 -5.71
C PRO A 8 -1.26 7.36 -6.44
N SER A 9 -0.35 7.54 -7.40
CA SER A 9 0.28 6.42 -8.10
C SER A 9 1.58 6.00 -7.40
N ARG A 10 1.89 4.70 -7.44
CA ARG A 10 3.09 4.12 -6.84
C ARG A 10 3.86 3.32 -7.87
N TYR A 11 5.14 3.60 -7.99
CA TYR A 11 6.04 2.80 -8.81
C TYR A 11 6.51 1.57 -8.04
N VAL A 12 6.44 0.42 -8.71
CA VAL A 12 7.05 -0.81 -8.25
C VAL A 12 8.06 -1.24 -9.30
N PHE A 13 9.24 -1.63 -8.82
CA PHE A 13 10.34 -2.09 -9.64
C PHE A 13 10.71 -3.50 -9.22
N THR A 14 11.14 -4.30 -10.19
CA THR A 14 11.77 -5.60 -9.97
C THR A 14 13.23 -5.52 -10.34
N TRP A 15 14.05 -6.35 -9.71
CA TRP A 15 15.45 -6.46 -10.08
C TRP A 15 16.05 -7.79 -9.68
N HIS A 16 17.15 -8.14 -10.31
CA HIS A 16 17.95 -9.32 -9.97
C HIS A 16 19.28 -8.89 -9.34
N CYS A 17 19.71 -9.58 -8.29
CA CYS A 17 21.03 -9.42 -7.71
C CYS A 17 21.56 -10.77 -7.24
N HIS A 18 22.62 -11.25 -7.91
CA HIS A 18 23.22 -12.56 -7.65
C HIS A 18 23.73 -12.68 -6.20
N ASP A 19 24.46 -11.66 -5.75
CA ASP A 19 25.05 -11.62 -4.40
C ASP A 19 24.14 -10.93 -3.37
N GLY A 20 22.87 -10.71 -3.72
CA GLY A 20 21.91 -10.07 -2.84
C GLY A 20 21.46 -10.95 -1.66
N PRO A 21 20.67 -10.40 -0.73
CA PRO A 21 20.18 -11.13 0.44
C PRO A 21 19.50 -12.48 0.14
N GLY A 22 19.90 -13.52 0.90
CA GLY A 22 19.36 -14.87 0.76
C GLY A 22 17.92 -15.05 1.24
N PHE A 23 17.50 -16.30 1.45
CA PHE A 23 16.13 -16.65 1.84
C PHE A 23 15.65 -16.06 3.17
N SER A 24 16.57 -15.74 4.07
CA SER A 24 16.24 -15.11 5.36
C SER A 24 16.05 -13.59 5.25
N CYS A 25 16.08 -13.02 4.05
CA CYS A 25 15.80 -11.60 3.85
C CYS A 25 14.34 -11.30 4.24
N PRO A 26 14.09 -10.43 5.23
CA PRO A 26 12.75 -10.01 5.54
C PRO A 26 12.19 -9.10 4.44
N PHE A 27 10.89 -8.81 4.52
CA PHE A 27 10.38 -7.59 3.92
C PHE A 27 10.98 -6.40 4.68
N LEU A 28 11.72 -5.56 3.97
CA LEU A 28 12.39 -4.41 4.54
C LEU A 28 11.62 -3.16 4.12
N ILE A 29 11.37 -2.29 5.10
CA ILE A 29 11.05 -0.88 4.91
C ILE A 29 12.01 -0.11 5.80
N ASP A 30 12.57 1.00 5.34
CA ASP A 30 13.33 1.92 6.19
C ASP A 30 12.71 3.31 6.28
N THR A 31 13.33 4.17 7.08
CA THR A 31 12.84 5.53 7.36
C THR A 31 12.95 6.48 6.18
N THR A 32 13.63 6.10 5.08
CA THR A 32 13.65 6.90 3.86
C THR A 32 12.54 6.50 2.89
N GLY A 33 11.67 5.57 3.29
CA GLY A 33 10.56 5.07 2.48
C GLY A 33 10.98 4.02 1.45
N VAL A 34 12.25 3.60 1.40
CA VAL A 34 12.65 2.50 0.53
C VAL A 34 12.13 1.20 1.14
N TYR A 35 11.56 0.37 0.28
CA TYR A 35 11.13 -0.96 0.68
C TYR A 35 11.49 -1.99 -0.37
N PHE A 36 11.73 -3.22 0.07
CA PHE A 36 11.88 -4.35 -0.83
C PHE A 36 11.61 -5.69 -0.12
N ARG A 37 11.25 -6.70 -0.91
CA ARG A 37 11.33 -8.11 -0.51
C ARG A 37 12.03 -8.90 -1.59
N ARG A 38 12.51 -10.08 -1.21
CA ARG A 38 12.82 -11.14 -2.15
C ARG A 38 11.56 -11.59 -2.89
N ASP A 39 11.74 -11.96 -4.15
CA ASP A 39 10.70 -12.50 -5.00
C ASP A 39 11.14 -13.86 -5.58
N GLY A 40 10.60 -14.94 -5.03
CA GLY A 40 11.00 -16.30 -5.39
C GLY A 40 12.43 -16.68 -4.97
N ILE A 41 12.97 -17.70 -5.64
CA ILE A 41 14.20 -18.38 -5.21
C ILE A 41 15.47 -17.90 -5.94
N ALA A 42 15.33 -17.28 -7.11
CA ALA A 42 16.41 -17.04 -8.06
C ALA A 42 17.10 -15.67 -7.92
N GLY A 43 17.18 -15.11 -6.71
CA GLY A 43 17.84 -13.81 -6.49
C GLY A 43 17.11 -12.62 -7.11
N ASN A 44 15.80 -12.74 -7.33
CA ASN A 44 14.96 -11.63 -7.71
C ASN A 44 14.40 -10.93 -6.48
N TYR A 45 14.14 -9.64 -6.63
CA TYR A 45 13.57 -8.77 -5.63
C TYR A 45 12.56 -7.85 -6.29
N LEU A 46 11.66 -7.33 -5.47
CA LEU A 46 10.78 -6.24 -5.86
C LEU A 46 10.61 -5.27 -4.72
N GLY A 47 10.32 -4.04 -5.08
CA GLY A 47 10.21 -2.96 -4.13
C GLY A 47 10.03 -1.63 -4.82
N GLY A 48 10.21 -0.57 -4.04
CA GLY A 48 10.02 0.78 -4.51
C GLY A 48 10.47 1.78 -3.45
N LEU A 49 10.14 3.03 -3.72
CA LEU A 49 10.36 4.15 -2.82
C LEU A 49 9.00 4.81 -2.62
N SER A 50 8.57 4.96 -1.37
CA SER A 50 7.45 5.82 -1.03
C SER A 50 7.96 7.26 -0.99
N PRO A 51 7.64 8.12 -1.98
CA PRO A 51 8.10 9.50 -1.99
C PRO A 51 7.41 10.30 -0.88
N PRO A 52 8.01 11.43 -0.43
CA PRO A 52 7.29 12.43 0.34
C PRO A 52 6.15 13.05 -0.49
N GLU A 53 5.20 13.71 0.16
CA GLU A 53 3.96 14.22 -0.47
C GLU A 53 4.24 15.21 -1.61
N GLU A 54 5.30 16.03 -1.48
CA GLU A 54 5.74 16.97 -2.51
C GLU A 54 6.30 16.31 -3.78
N ASP A 55 6.72 15.05 -3.68
CA ASP A 55 7.33 14.25 -4.76
C ASP A 55 6.38 13.14 -5.26
N GLU A 56 5.11 13.19 -4.87
CA GLU A 56 4.09 12.25 -5.35
C GLU A 56 3.92 12.34 -6.88
N PRO A 57 3.94 11.22 -7.62
CA PRO A 57 3.72 11.26 -9.05
C PRO A 57 2.29 11.69 -9.38
N ASP A 58 2.09 12.22 -10.59
CA ASP A 58 0.76 12.63 -11.05
C ASP A 58 -0.21 11.43 -11.02
N PRO A 59 -1.30 11.50 -10.22
CA PRO A 59 -2.28 10.41 -10.17
C PRO A 59 -3.08 10.27 -11.48
N GLY A 60 -2.99 11.22 -12.41
CA GLY A 60 -3.54 11.10 -13.76
C GLY A 60 -2.71 10.23 -14.70
N ASP A 61 -1.47 9.89 -14.33
CA ASP A 61 -0.53 9.15 -15.16
C ASP A 61 -0.04 7.87 -14.48
N LEU A 62 -0.11 6.75 -15.22
CA LEU A 62 0.42 5.44 -14.80
C LEU A 62 1.66 5.05 -15.59
N SER A 63 2.28 6.00 -16.30
CA SER A 63 3.62 5.82 -16.82
C SER A 63 4.63 5.75 -15.67
N VAL A 64 5.66 4.94 -15.84
CA VAL A 64 6.79 4.90 -14.91
C VAL A 64 7.86 5.84 -15.44
N ASP A 65 8.30 6.76 -14.60
CA ASP A 65 9.47 7.58 -14.90
C ASP A 65 10.70 6.67 -15.13
N PRO A 66 11.30 6.69 -16.33
CA PRO A 66 12.39 5.79 -16.69
C PRO A 66 13.66 6.01 -15.85
N ASP A 67 13.86 7.22 -15.33
CA ASP A 67 15.08 7.58 -14.60
C ASP A 67 14.93 7.38 -13.09
N TYR A 68 13.69 7.25 -12.60
CA TYR A 68 13.38 7.10 -11.17
C TYR A 68 14.12 5.94 -10.49
N PHE A 69 14.28 4.81 -11.19
CA PHE A 69 15.03 3.68 -10.64
C PHE A 69 16.49 4.05 -10.39
N GLN A 70 17.16 4.63 -11.38
CA GLN A 70 18.57 4.97 -11.33
C GLN A 70 18.86 6.13 -10.39
N GLU A 71 18.01 7.16 -10.39
CA GLU A 71 18.27 8.41 -9.68
C GLU A 71 17.77 8.40 -8.23
N ARG A 72 16.69 7.67 -7.93
CA ARG A 72 16.02 7.73 -6.61
C ARG A 72 16.09 6.41 -5.86
N LEU A 73 15.67 5.32 -6.50
CA LEU A 73 15.52 4.03 -5.82
C LEU A 73 16.86 3.33 -5.59
N TRP A 74 17.66 3.16 -6.65
CA TRP A 74 18.90 2.38 -6.60
C TRP A 74 19.93 2.92 -5.61
N PRO A 75 20.19 4.24 -5.50
CA PRO A 75 21.12 4.76 -4.51
C PRO A 75 20.70 4.42 -3.07
N SER A 76 19.39 4.47 -2.79
CA SER A 76 18.83 4.12 -1.48
C SER A 76 18.99 2.62 -1.18
N LEU A 77 18.69 1.77 -2.16
CA LEU A 77 18.88 0.31 -2.06
C LEU A 77 20.35 -0.06 -1.84
N ALA A 78 21.28 0.47 -2.64
CA ALA A 78 22.71 0.18 -2.56
C ALA A 78 23.32 0.67 -1.23
N ARG A 79 22.84 1.78 -0.69
CA ARG A 79 23.23 2.27 0.64
C ARG A 79 22.74 1.34 1.75
N ARG A 80 21.52 0.83 1.64
CA ARG A 80 20.92 -0.05 2.67
C ARG A 80 21.47 -1.47 2.64
N VAL A 81 21.77 -1.97 1.44
CA VAL A 81 22.28 -3.31 1.16
C VAL A 81 23.45 -3.18 0.16
N PRO A 82 24.71 -3.21 0.63
CA PRO A 82 25.87 -2.97 -0.25
C PRO A 82 25.96 -3.89 -1.47
N ALA A 83 25.47 -5.14 -1.38
CA ALA A 83 25.40 -6.06 -2.52
C ALA A 83 24.56 -5.53 -3.69
N PHE A 84 23.58 -4.66 -3.40
CA PHE A 84 22.75 -4.01 -4.42
C PHE A 84 23.50 -2.97 -5.26
N ALA A 85 24.77 -2.70 -5.00
CA ALA A 85 25.63 -1.97 -5.94
C ALA A 85 25.76 -2.66 -7.32
N ALA A 86 25.48 -3.96 -7.42
CA ALA A 86 25.55 -4.74 -8.65
C ALA A 86 24.17 -5.26 -9.13
N ILE A 87 23.10 -4.48 -8.91
CA ILE A 87 21.76 -4.83 -9.38
C ILE A 87 21.69 -4.87 -10.92
N ARG A 88 20.93 -5.83 -11.45
CA ARG A 88 20.38 -5.79 -12.81
C ARG A 88 18.90 -5.39 -12.75
N PRO A 89 18.51 -4.20 -13.25
CA PRO A 89 17.11 -3.77 -13.28
C PRO A 89 16.23 -4.75 -14.07
N GLY A 90 15.00 -4.94 -13.61
CA GLY A 90 13.97 -5.74 -14.27
C GLY A 90 12.82 -4.88 -14.78
N SER A 91 11.62 -5.44 -14.75
CA SER A 91 10.38 -4.74 -15.10
C SER A 91 9.94 -3.74 -14.03
N SER A 92 9.13 -2.77 -14.43
CA SER A 92 8.48 -1.80 -13.55
C SER A 92 7.03 -1.55 -13.96
N TRP A 93 6.22 -1.08 -13.01
CA TRP A 93 4.85 -0.61 -13.27
C TRP A 93 4.45 0.45 -12.27
N ALA A 94 3.50 1.30 -12.66
CA ALA A 94 2.79 2.19 -11.75
C ALA A 94 1.42 1.61 -11.43
N GLY A 95 0.93 1.83 -10.22
CA GLY A 95 -0.44 1.44 -9.83
C GLY A 95 -1.05 2.43 -8.86
N TYR A 96 -2.37 2.52 -8.88
CA TYR A 96 -3.10 3.34 -7.91
C TYR A 96 -2.97 2.80 -6.50
N TYR A 97 -2.74 3.71 -5.57
CA TYR A 97 -2.69 3.46 -4.16
C TYR A 97 -4.01 3.89 -3.52
N ASP A 98 -4.84 2.91 -3.20
CA ASP A 98 -6.12 3.15 -2.52
C ASP A 98 -5.86 3.80 -1.16
N TYR A 99 -6.24 5.08 -1.00
CA TYR A 99 -5.92 5.89 0.18
C TYR A 99 -7.16 6.57 0.75
N ASN A 100 -7.41 6.36 2.04
CA ASN A 100 -8.43 7.12 2.75
C ASN A 100 -7.83 8.42 3.32
N PHE A 101 -8.15 9.54 2.68
CA PHE A 101 -7.69 10.87 3.10
C PHE A 101 -8.27 11.35 4.44
N PHE A 102 -9.32 10.71 4.97
CA PHE A 102 -9.94 11.12 6.23
C PHE A 102 -9.07 10.74 7.43
N ASP A 103 -8.74 9.45 7.56
CA ASP A 103 -8.02 8.92 8.72
C ASP A 103 -7.14 7.71 8.38
N ARG A 104 -6.87 7.46 7.10
CA ARG A 104 -6.03 6.37 6.58
C ARG A 104 -6.54 4.95 6.88
N ASN A 105 -7.62 4.81 7.64
CA ASN A 105 -8.23 3.53 7.97
C ASN A 105 -9.23 3.10 6.88
N PRO A 106 -9.42 1.80 6.62
CA PRO A 106 -10.41 1.36 5.65
C PRO A 106 -11.85 1.71 6.07
N VAL A 107 -12.74 1.77 5.09
CA VAL A 107 -14.18 1.92 5.30
C VAL A 107 -14.86 0.61 4.92
N LEU A 108 -15.40 -0.07 5.93
CA LEU A 108 -15.99 -1.41 5.82
C LEU A 108 -17.48 -1.38 6.21
N GLY A 109 -18.34 -1.94 5.37
CA GLY A 109 -19.75 -2.19 5.70
C GLY A 109 -20.76 -1.35 4.91
N PRO A 110 -22.03 -1.33 5.34
CA PRO A 110 -23.13 -0.76 4.56
C PRO A 110 -23.08 0.76 4.50
N HIS A 111 -23.38 1.32 3.32
CA HIS A 111 -23.48 2.76 3.13
C HIS A 111 -24.73 3.33 3.83
N PRO A 112 -24.62 4.44 4.60
CA PRO A 112 -25.71 4.91 5.48
C PRO A 112 -26.92 5.48 4.74
N LYS A 113 -26.79 5.83 3.46
CA LYS A 113 -27.86 6.43 2.64
C LYS A 113 -28.24 5.63 1.39
N LEU A 114 -27.50 4.56 1.08
CA LEU A 114 -27.68 3.80 -0.16
C LEU A 114 -27.92 2.35 0.21
N GLU A 115 -29.17 1.91 0.03
CA GLU A 115 -29.56 0.53 0.27
C GLU A 115 -28.77 -0.41 -0.64
N ASN A 116 -28.42 -1.58 -0.12
CA ASN A 116 -27.67 -2.64 -0.83
C ASN A 116 -26.26 -2.25 -1.32
N LEU A 117 -25.71 -1.11 -0.90
CA LEU A 117 -24.31 -0.76 -1.13
C LEU A 117 -23.46 -1.08 0.10
N PHE A 118 -22.45 -1.93 -0.09
CA PHE A 118 -21.43 -2.21 0.90
C PHE A 118 -20.08 -1.73 0.36
N LEU A 119 -19.28 -1.14 1.24
CA LEU A 119 -17.94 -0.70 0.92
C LEU A 119 -16.90 -1.57 1.63
N ALA A 120 -15.82 -1.87 0.93
CA ALA A 120 -14.58 -2.41 1.47
C ALA A 120 -13.43 -1.77 0.69
N ALA A 121 -13.04 -0.56 1.09
CA ALA A 121 -12.07 0.28 0.38
C ALA A 121 -11.34 1.23 1.33
N GLY A 122 -10.37 1.99 0.82
CA GLY A 122 -9.58 2.96 1.58
C GLY A 122 -8.52 2.33 2.45
N PHE A 123 -7.92 1.21 2.03
CA PHE A 123 -6.99 0.44 2.87
C PHE A 123 -5.62 1.11 3.08
N SER A 124 -5.34 2.20 2.38
CA SER A 124 -4.14 3.05 2.55
C SER A 124 -2.84 2.24 2.57
N GLY A 125 -2.71 1.30 1.63
CA GLY A 125 -1.54 0.42 1.46
C GLY A 125 -1.55 -0.90 2.22
N HIS A 126 -2.48 -1.08 3.15
CA HIS A 126 -2.57 -2.29 3.98
C HIS A 126 -3.53 -3.34 3.40
N GLY A 127 -4.04 -3.12 2.18
CA GLY A 127 -5.08 -3.94 1.58
C GLY A 127 -4.69 -5.42 1.48
N LEU A 128 -3.44 -5.73 1.13
CA LEU A 128 -2.97 -7.11 1.05
C LEU A 128 -3.00 -7.81 2.43
N GLN A 129 -2.62 -7.09 3.48
CA GLN A 129 -2.58 -7.63 4.84
C GLN A 129 -3.99 -7.76 5.43
N HIS A 130 -4.86 -6.80 5.16
CA HIS A 130 -6.20 -6.72 5.74
C HIS A 130 -7.27 -7.49 4.95
N ALA A 131 -7.04 -7.79 3.67
CA ALA A 131 -8.04 -8.42 2.79
C ALA A 131 -8.69 -9.69 3.35
N PRO A 132 -7.97 -10.65 3.97
CA PRO A 132 -8.60 -11.85 4.52
C PRO A 132 -9.61 -11.53 5.64
N ALA A 133 -9.25 -10.65 6.57
CA ALA A 133 -10.10 -10.28 7.70
C ALA A 133 -11.27 -9.38 7.24
N ALA A 134 -10.99 -8.39 6.39
CA ALA A 134 -12.00 -7.49 5.85
C ALA A 134 -13.02 -8.23 5.00
N GLY A 135 -12.57 -9.13 4.11
CA GLY A 135 -13.45 -9.94 3.27
C GLY A 135 -14.36 -10.84 4.12
N ARG A 136 -13.81 -11.46 5.17
CA ARG A 136 -14.59 -12.27 6.11
C ARG A 136 -15.66 -11.44 6.83
N ALA A 137 -15.29 -10.30 7.39
CA ALA A 137 -16.19 -9.45 8.15
C ALA A 137 -17.33 -8.88 7.30
N VAL A 138 -17.02 -8.42 6.07
CA VAL A 138 -18.04 -7.92 5.14
C VAL A 138 -18.97 -9.03 4.65
N ALA A 139 -18.44 -10.25 4.41
CA ALA A 139 -19.28 -11.39 4.06
C ALA A 139 -20.24 -11.79 5.20
N GLU A 140 -19.79 -11.73 6.46
CA GLU A 140 -20.65 -11.98 7.63
C GLU A 140 -21.76 -10.95 7.73
N LEU A 141 -21.45 -9.65 7.58
CA LEU A 141 -22.47 -8.60 7.54
C LEU A 141 -23.49 -8.82 6.41
N LEU A 142 -23.02 -9.15 5.21
CA LEU A 142 -23.89 -9.34 4.04
C LEU A 142 -24.84 -10.54 4.20
N VAL A 143 -24.33 -11.67 4.68
CA VAL A 143 -25.11 -12.93 4.74
C VAL A 143 -25.92 -13.03 6.03
N LYS A 144 -25.43 -12.46 7.13
CA LYS A 144 -25.96 -12.69 8.48
C LYS A 144 -26.47 -11.43 9.18
N GLY A 145 -26.20 -10.25 8.64
CA GLY A 145 -26.61 -8.97 9.23
C GLY A 145 -25.80 -8.53 10.45
N GLN A 146 -24.75 -9.26 10.82
CA GLN A 146 -23.90 -8.95 11.97
C GLN A 146 -22.49 -9.53 11.79
N TYR A 147 -21.51 -8.96 12.49
CA TYR A 147 -20.19 -9.56 12.65
C TYR A 147 -20.27 -10.81 13.55
N GLU A 148 -19.50 -11.84 13.25
CA GLU A 148 -19.39 -13.02 14.12
C GLU A 148 -17.95 -13.31 14.54
N SER A 149 -17.01 -13.26 13.59
CA SER A 149 -15.63 -13.65 13.83
C SER A 149 -14.77 -12.50 14.33
N LEU A 150 -14.96 -11.31 13.76
CA LEU A 150 -14.21 -10.09 14.04
C LEU A 150 -15.17 -8.90 14.03
N GLU A 151 -15.26 -8.18 15.16
CA GLU A 151 -16.00 -6.93 15.24
C GLU A 151 -15.17 -5.80 14.61
N LEU A 152 -15.61 -5.30 13.46
CA LEU A 152 -14.94 -4.23 12.71
C LEU A 152 -15.83 -2.99 12.56
N GLY A 153 -16.86 -2.83 13.40
CA GLY A 153 -17.84 -1.74 13.31
C GLY A 153 -17.22 -0.35 13.44
N ARG A 154 -16.09 -0.24 14.16
CA ARG A 154 -15.29 1.00 14.22
C ARG A 154 -14.79 1.44 12.84
N LEU A 155 -14.51 0.49 11.94
CA LEU A 155 -14.09 0.77 10.55
C LEU A 155 -15.26 1.11 9.62
N GLY A 156 -16.48 1.25 10.14
CA GLY A 156 -17.67 1.63 9.36
C GLY A 156 -17.81 3.12 9.10
N TRP A 157 -18.88 3.46 8.38
CA TRP A 157 -19.21 4.83 7.95
C TRP A 157 -19.50 5.82 9.07
N LYS A 158 -19.93 5.34 10.23
CA LYS A 158 -20.38 6.19 11.35
C LYS A 158 -19.35 7.29 11.65
N ARG A 159 -18.08 6.92 11.74
CA ARG A 159 -16.98 7.81 12.06
C ARG A 159 -16.77 8.92 10.99
N LEU A 160 -16.94 8.59 9.71
CA LEU A 160 -16.87 9.56 8.60
C LEU A 160 -18.08 10.51 8.64
N VAL A 161 -19.26 10.00 8.98
CA VAL A 161 -20.50 10.79 9.06
C VAL A 161 -20.45 11.76 10.24
N GLU A 162 -19.92 11.32 11.36
CA GLU A 162 -19.82 12.09 12.60
C GLU A 162 -18.58 12.99 12.64
N GLY A 163 -17.61 12.78 11.75
CA GLY A 163 -16.36 13.56 11.70
C GLY A 163 -15.38 13.17 12.80
N GLU A 164 -15.43 11.91 13.26
CA GLU A 164 -14.59 11.38 14.34
C GLU A 164 -13.53 10.44 13.72
N PRO A 165 -12.29 10.89 13.48
CA PRO A 165 -11.25 10.04 12.91
C PRO A 165 -10.85 8.92 13.88
N LEU A 166 -10.52 7.75 13.33
CA LEU A 166 -9.81 6.73 14.09
C LEU A 166 -8.31 7.07 14.10
N GLU A 167 -7.85 7.60 15.23
CA GLU A 167 -6.42 7.83 15.44
C GLU A 167 -5.71 6.50 15.71
N GLU A 168 -4.62 6.26 14.98
CA GLU A 168 -3.65 5.23 15.35
C GLU A 168 -2.72 5.83 16.40
N ASP A 169 -2.95 5.47 17.67
CA ASP A 169 -1.90 5.62 18.68
C ASP A 169 -0.76 4.68 18.27
N GLY A 170 0.34 5.25 17.78
CA GLY A 170 1.52 4.48 17.43
C GLY A 170 1.97 3.59 18.59
N ILE A 171 2.45 2.39 18.28
CA ILE A 171 3.09 1.49 19.26
C ILE A 171 4.34 2.16 19.84
#